data_AF-A0A923VUD7-F1
#
_entry.id   AF-A0A923VUD7-F1
#
_cell.length_a   1.000
_cell.length_b   1.000
_cell.length_c   1.000
_cell.angle_alpha   90.00
_cell.angle_beta   90.00
_cell.angle_gamma   90.00
#
_symmetry.space_group_name_H-M   'P 1'
#
loop_
_entity.id
_entity.type
_entity.pdbx_description
1 polymer ?
#
loop_
_entity_poly.entity_id
_entity_poly.type
_entity_poly.pdbx_seq_one_letter_code
_entity_poly.pdbx_strand_id
1 'polypeptide(L)' 'MNPLLLEGLSDAIGFVGGALLGFWLGQLLGFNIFAEGYSNASIFGILLVGLGGGAGLHLARAWRRSRLRKKE' A
#
# COMPACT_ATOMS: atom_id res chain seq x y z
N MET A 1 -13.65 -9.29 19.86
CA MET A 1 -13.54 -8.42 18.65
C MET A 1 -14.05 -9.20 17.46
N ASN A 2 -14.89 -8.62 16.61
CA ASN A 2 -15.41 -9.32 15.43
C ASN A 2 -14.24 -9.64 14.47
N PRO A 3 -14.00 -10.90 14.08
CA PRO A 3 -12.88 -11.30 13.23
C PRO A 3 -12.82 -10.51 11.91
N LEU A 4 -13.96 -10.08 11.38
CA LEU A 4 -14.06 -9.24 10.18
C LEU A 4 -13.45 -7.84 10.38
N LEU A 5 -13.52 -7.27 11.59
CA LEU A 5 -12.94 -5.96 11.89
C LEU A 5 -11.41 -6.05 11.97
N LEU A 6 -10.87 -7.14 12.52
CA LEU A 6 -9.42 -7.37 12.54
C LEU A 6 -8.88 -7.60 11.12
N GLU A 7 -9.68 -8.25 10.28
CA GLU A 7 -9.38 -8.45 8.86
C GLU A 7 -9.33 -7.13 8.11
N GLY A 8 -10.39 -6.33 8.20
CA GLY A 8 -10.43 -5.01 7.59
C GLY A 8 -9.33 -4.09 8.09
N LEU A 9 -9.02 -4.11 9.39
CA LEU A 9 -7.97 -3.27 9.98
C LEU A 9 -6.58 -3.62 9.46
N SER A 10 -6.22 -4.91 9.42
CA SER A 10 -4.90 -5.28 8.92
C SER A 10 -4.78 -5.14 7.40
N ASP A 11 -5.89 -5.21 6.66
CA ASP A 11 -5.93 -4.86 5.24
C ASP A 11 -5.67 -3.37 5.04
N ALA A 12 -6.35 -2.52 5.82
CA ALA A 12 -6.17 -1.06 5.77
C ALA A 12 -4.75 -0.65 6.16
N ILE A 13 -4.18 -1.23 7.22
CA ILE A 13 -2.79 -0.97 7.63
C ILE A 13 -1.82 -1.42 6.54
N GLY A 14 -2.04 -2.59 5.92
CA GLY A 14 -1.22 -3.07 4.81
C GLY A 14 -1.28 -2.12 3.61
N PHE A 15 -2.47 -1.66 3.25
CA PHE A 15 -2.67 -0.70 2.17
C PHE A 15 -2.00 0.65 2.46
N VAL A 16 -2.26 1.26 3.62
CA VAL A 16 -1.70 2.56 3.99
C VAL A 16 -0.18 2.48 4.11
N GLY A 17 0.35 1.43 4.73
CA GLY A 17 1.80 1.20 4.83
C GLY A 17 2.44 1.04 3.45
N GLY A 18 1.83 0.27 2.57
CA GLY A 18 2.29 0.11 1.18
C GLY A 18 2.24 1.41 0.39
N ALA A 19 1.16 2.18 0.52
CA ALA A 19 0.99 3.46 -0.17
C ALA A 19 2.03 4.49 0.29
N LEU A 20 2.30 4.55 1.60
CA LEU A 20 3.35 5.39 2.16
C LEU A 20 4.74 4.97 1.64
N LEU A 21 5.04 3.68 1.57
CA LEU A 21 6.31 3.23 0.96
C LEU A 21 6.41 3.64 -0.50
N GLY A 22 5.33 3.50 -1.28
CA GLY A 22 5.27 3.98 -2.66
C GLY A 22 5.46 5.50 -2.77
N PHE A 23 4.91 6.26 -1.84
CA PHE A 23 5.08 7.71 -1.75
C PHE A 23 6.55 8.07 -1.51
N TRP A 24 7.17 7.48 -0.49
CA TRP A 24 8.56 7.76 -0.16
C TRP A 24 9.52 7.32 -1.26
N LEU A 25 9.28 6.19 -1.92
CA LEU A 25 10.03 5.77 -3.10
C LEU A 25 9.87 6.75 -4.26
N GLY A 26 8.65 7.22 -4.53
CA GLY A 26 8.39 8.23 -5.56
C GLY A 26 9.12 9.54 -5.25
N GLN A 27 9.09 9.97 -4.00
CA GLN A 27 9.81 11.15 -3.53
C GLN A 27 11.33 11.02 -3.70
N LEU A 28 11.90 9.85 -3.37
CA LEU A 28 13.33 9.56 -3.55
C LEU A 28 13.74 9.55 -5.03
N LEU A 29 12.84 9.11 -5.91
CA LEU A 29 13.04 9.13 -7.37
C LEU A 29 12.77 10.51 -8.00
N GLY A 30 12.39 11.51 -7.20
CA GLY A 30 12.11 12.87 -7.67
C GLY A 30 10.73 13.03 -8.33
N PHE A 31 9.84 12.05 -8.17
CA PHE A 31 8.46 12.14 -8.65
C PHE A 31 7.64 13.02 -7.70
N ASN A 32 7.52 14.30 -8.04
CA ASN A 32 6.70 15.22 -7.27
C ASN A 32 5.22 15.00 -7.59
N ILE A 33 4.53 14.32 -6.69
CA ILE A 33 3.11 13.97 -6.77
C ILE A 33 2.22 15.22 -6.65
N PHE A 34 2.72 16.27 -6.00
CA PHE A 34 2.02 17.55 -5.80
C PHE A 34 2.43 18.62 -6.82
N ALA A 35 3.19 18.26 -7.86
CA ALA A 35 3.52 19.18 -8.93
C ALA A 35 2.25 19.60 -9.68
N GLU A 36 2.10 20.91 -9.90
CA GLU A 36 0.99 21.45 -10.69
C GLU A 36 1.06 20.95 -12.14
N GLY A 37 -0.11 20.72 -12.75
CA GLY A 37 -0.22 20.44 -14.19
C GLY A 37 -0.05 18.98 -14.64
N TYR A 38 -0.25 17.98 -13.77
CA TYR A 38 -0.19 16.55 -14.14
C TYR A 38 1.04 16.17 -14.98
N SER A 39 2.21 16.70 -14.61
CA SER A 39 3.47 16.30 -15.24
C SER A 39 3.65 14.79 -15.21
N ASN A 40 4.39 14.23 -16.18
CA ASN A 40 4.69 12.79 -16.20
C ASN A 40 5.25 12.30 -14.86
N ALA A 41 6.08 13.10 -14.19
CA ALA A 41 6.60 12.80 -12.86
C ALA A 41 5.50 12.68 -11.80
N SER A 42 4.53 13.58 -11.77
CA SER A 42 3.38 13.48 -10.85
C SER A 42 2.52 12.25 -11.12
N ILE A 43 2.27 11.91 -12.40
CA ILE A 43 1.50 10.73 -12.78
C ILE A 43 2.22 9.44 -12.36
N PHE A 44 3.54 9.34 -12.63
CA PHE A 44 4.35 8.22 -12.18
C PHE A 44 4.37 8.10 -10.66
N GLY A 45 4.45 9.22 -9.95
CA GLY A 45 4.37 9.25 -8.49
C GLY A 45 3.04 8.73 -7.96
N ILE A 46 1.90 9.18 -8.51
CA ILE A 46 0.56 8.67 -8.16
C ILE A 46 0.46 7.16 -8.41
N LEU A 47 0.93 6.70 -9.57
CA LEU A 47 0.96 5.27 -9.90
C LEU A 47 1.81 4.49 -8.89
N LEU A 48 2.97 5.01 -8.49
CA LEU A 48 3.85 4.35 -7.53
C LEU A 48 3.19 4.21 -6.16
N VAL A 49 2.48 5.23 -5.70
CA VAL A 49 1.68 5.20 -4.47
C VAL A 49 0.56 4.17 -4.57
N GLY A 50 -0.20 4.17 -5.66
CA GLY A 50 -1.30 3.24 -5.88
C GLY A 50 -0.82 1.78 -5.94
N LEU A 51 0.26 1.53 -6.66
CA LEU A 51 0.92 0.22 -6.73
C LEU A 51 1.49 -0.21 -5.38
N GLY A 52 2.11 0.72 -4.64
CA GLY A 52 2.58 0.48 -3.29
C GLY A 52 1.44 0.07 -2.35
N GLY A 53 0.33 0.79 -2.37
CA GLY A 53 -0.84 0.48 -1.56
C GLY A 53 -1.47 -0.88 -1.89
N GLY A 54 -1.65 -1.15 -3.19
CA GLY A 54 -2.13 -2.46 -3.65
C GLY A 54 -1.21 -3.60 -3.21
N ALA A 55 0.10 -3.47 -3.42
CA ALA A 55 1.09 -4.47 -3.01
C ALA A 55 1.09 -4.68 -1.48
N GLY A 56 1.02 -3.62 -0.69
CA GLY A 56 0.95 -3.70 0.77
C GLY A 56 -0.30 -4.41 1.28
N LEU A 57 -1.46 -4.17 0.66
CA LEU A 57 -2.70 -4.91 0.92
C LEU A 57 -2.54 -6.41 0.61
N HIS A 58 -1.99 -6.73 -0.56
CA HIS A 58 -1.76 -8.12 -0.97
C HIS A 58 -0.81 -8.86 -0.03
N LEU A 59 0.25 -8.19 0.45
CA LEU A 59 1.18 -8.73 1.44
C LEU A 59 0.50 -8.95 2.79
N ALA A 60 -0.30 -8.01 3.29
CA ALA A 60 -1.04 -8.17 4.53
C ALA A 60 -2.01 -9.37 4.46
N ARG A 61 -2.71 -9.53 3.32
CA ARG A 61 -3.58 -10.69 3.07
C ARG A 61 -2.79 -12.00 2.96
N ALA A 62 -1.65 -12.00 2.27
CA ALA A 62 -0.80 -13.18 2.17
C ALA A 62 -0.31 -13.62 3.56
N TRP A 63 0.17 -12.67 4.36
CA TRP A 63 0.64 -12.93 5.72
C TRP A 63 -0.45 -13.47 6.64
N ARG A 64 -1.67 -12.93 6.57
CA ARG A 64 -2.81 -13.45 7.34
C ARG A 64 -3.16 -14.88 6.95
N ARG A 65 -3.23 -15.17 5.64
CA ARG A 65 -3.49 -16.53 5.14
C ARG A 65 -2.43 -17.53 5.62
N SER A 66 -1.15 -17.14 5.61
CA SER A 66 -0.07 -17.98 6.14
C SER A 66 -0.18 -18.23 7.65
N ARG A 67 -0.66 -17.25 8.43
CA ARG A 67 -0.90 -17.39 9.87
C ARG A 67 -2.07 -18.32 10.19
N LEU A 68 -3.14 -18.27 9.40
CA LEU A 68 -4.31 -19.15 9.55
C LEU A 68 -3.95 -20.61 9.24
N ARG A 69 -3.19 -20.86 8.16
CA ARG A 69 -2.74 -22.21 7.78
C ARG A 69 -1.78 -22.85 8.78
N LYS A 70 -1.06 -22.06 9.59
CA LYS A 70 -0.15 -22.57 10.63
C LYS A 70 -0.91 -22.96 11.92
N LYS A 71 -2.22 -22.71 11.99
CA LYS A 71 -3.08 -22.98 13.14
C LYS A 71 -3.92 -24.25 12.98
N GLU A 72 -3.93 -24.84 11.77
CA GLU A 72 -4.40 -26.20 11.46
C GLU A 72 -3.24 -27.19 11.54
#